data_AF-A0A7S1C1L9-F1
#
_entry.id   AF-A0A7S1C1L9-F1
#
_cell.length_a   1.000
_cell.length_b   1.000
_cell.length_c   1.000
_cell.angle_alpha   90.00
_cell.angle_beta   90.00
_cell.angle_gamma   90.00
#
_symmetry.space_group_name_H-M   'P 1'
#
loop_
_entity.id
_entity.type
_entity.pdbx_description
1 polymer ?
#
loop_
_entity_poly.entity_id
_entity_poly.type
_entity_poly.pdbx_seq_one_letter_code
_entity_poly.pdbx_strand_id
1 'polypeptide(L)'
;MSSPASYNTFCQVTHASGTLRNRLSSITRSTLGAGGSLHDAIALPKGEKVPAWVAVHAIDFYNEVSTLWAVMAADPFVKTFQPGEGFPSNVEYRWSEGGSRDVSPTTIDVSAPVYINKVLTWTMHQINDESQFPDDEDEEYALRVFASERFATLCGQIFRRLFRVYAIIFFSFFRTFDELEMAPHVNTSFKHFMFFCTEYGLLPERELIPLEPLVKQIRRDYQKGKAAIVK
;
A
#
# COMPACT_ATOMS: atom_id res chain seq x y z
N MET A 1 28.46 19.34 6.83
CA MET A 1 27.99 18.33 7.80
C MET A 1 26.48 18.29 7.71
N SER A 2 25.95 17.40 6.89
CA SER A 2 24.51 17.29 6.65
C SER A 2 23.86 16.61 7.85
N SER A 3 22.87 17.28 8.44
CA SER A 3 22.11 16.78 9.59
C SER A 3 21.50 15.39 9.28
N PRO A 4 21.51 14.42 10.20
CA PRO A 4 20.77 13.18 10.00
C PRO A 4 19.29 13.53 10.06
N ALA A 5 18.63 13.53 8.90
CA ALA A 5 17.18 13.67 8.85
C ALA A 5 16.57 12.61 9.77
N SER A 6 15.87 13.06 10.80
CA SER A 6 15.07 12.17 11.66
C SER A 6 14.03 11.51 10.75
N TYR A 7 14.23 10.23 10.42
CA TYR A 7 13.32 9.44 9.60
C TYR A 7 12.09 9.05 10.41
N ASN A 8 11.32 10.03 10.91
CA ASN A 8 9.94 9.78 11.28
C ASN A 8 9.15 9.66 9.97
N THR A 9 9.22 8.47 9.36
CA THR A 9 8.50 8.13 8.13
C THR A 9 7.04 7.78 8.38
N PHE A 10 6.64 7.57 9.65
CA PHE A 10 5.24 7.39 9.99
C PHE A 10 4.53 8.74 10.15
N CYS A 11 3.74 9.09 9.14
CA CYS A 11 2.74 10.14 9.21
C CYS A 11 1.41 9.50 8.82
N GLN A 12 0.50 9.35 9.78
CA GLN A 12 -0.84 8.83 9.53
C GLN A 12 -1.60 9.85 8.69
N VAL A 13 -2.07 9.43 7.51
CA VAL A 13 -2.91 10.25 6.66
C VAL A 13 -4.36 9.99 7.02
N THR A 14 -5.07 11.05 7.41
CA THR A 14 -6.48 11.00 7.81
C THR A 14 -7.39 11.41 6.69
N HIS A 15 -8.64 10.93 6.71
CA HIS A 15 -9.71 11.39 5.83
C HIS A 15 -10.47 12.52 6.52
N ALA A 16 -10.61 13.69 5.90
CA ALA A 16 -11.26 14.84 6.53
C ALA A 16 -12.75 14.59 6.80
N SER A 17 -13.25 15.15 7.91
CA SER A 17 -14.65 15.04 8.32
C SER A 17 -15.59 15.60 7.24
N GLY A 18 -16.65 14.86 6.92
CA GLY A 18 -17.64 15.29 5.93
C GLY A 18 -17.32 14.96 4.47
N THR A 19 -16.11 14.48 4.15
CA THR A 19 -15.71 14.20 2.76
C THR A 19 -16.13 12.83 2.26
N LEU A 20 -16.17 12.66 0.93
CA LEU A 20 -16.39 11.37 0.26
C LEU A 20 -15.44 10.30 0.82
N ARG A 21 -14.15 10.67 1.02
CA ARG A 21 -13.12 9.74 1.48
C ARG A 21 -13.40 9.22 2.88
N ASN A 22 -13.79 10.12 3.79
CA ASN A 22 -14.12 9.71 5.16
C ASN A 22 -15.37 8.84 5.22
N ARG A 23 -16.43 9.20 4.48
CA ARG A 23 -17.65 8.40 4.39
C ARG A 23 -17.33 6.97 3.96
N LEU A 24 -16.57 6.80 2.89
CA LEU A 24 -16.15 5.50 2.39
C LEU A 24 -15.24 4.74 3.37
N SER A 25 -14.22 5.39 3.93
CA SER A 25 -13.31 4.74 4.89
C SER A 25 -14.04 4.31 6.18
N SER A 26 -15.08 5.03 6.59
CA SER A 26 -15.92 4.65 7.73
C SER A 26 -16.68 3.34 7.51
N ILE A 27 -17.08 3.04 6.26
CA ILE A 27 -17.74 1.80 5.90
C ILE A 27 -16.77 0.63 6.09
N THR A 28 -15.55 0.74 5.56
CA THR A 28 -14.51 -0.30 5.71
C THR A 28 -14.22 -0.60 7.19
N ARG A 29 -14.01 0.45 8.01
CA ARG A 29 -13.76 0.29 9.45
C ARG A 29 -14.91 -0.39 10.19
N SER A 30 -16.14 0.00 9.87
CA SER A 30 -17.33 -0.57 10.51
C SER A 30 -17.46 -2.06 10.20
N THR A 31 -17.18 -2.46 8.96
CA THR A 31 -17.27 -3.86 8.53
C THR A 31 -16.21 -4.74 9.18
N LEU A 32 -14.97 -4.28 9.26
CA LEU A 32 -13.89 -5.01 9.95
C LEU A 32 -14.13 -5.09 11.48
N GLY A 33 -14.60 -4.00 12.10
CA GLY A 33 -14.82 -3.92 13.54
C GLY A 33 -16.05 -4.67 14.06
N ALA A 34 -17.05 -4.94 13.21
CA ALA A 34 -18.29 -5.63 13.57
C ALA A 34 -18.22 -7.17 13.42
N GLY A 35 -17.02 -7.73 13.21
CA GLY A 35 -16.84 -9.17 12.94
C GLY A 35 -17.17 -9.57 11.51
N GLY A 36 -17.21 -8.61 10.57
CA GLY A 36 -17.38 -8.86 9.14
C GLY A 36 -16.16 -9.54 8.52
N SER A 37 -16.36 -10.17 7.37
CA SER A 37 -15.28 -10.84 6.64
C SER A 37 -14.41 -9.85 5.86
N LEU A 38 -13.21 -10.28 5.48
CA LEU A 38 -12.37 -9.50 4.55
C LEU A 38 -13.07 -9.26 3.21
N HIS A 39 -14.02 -10.10 2.80
CA HIS A 39 -14.82 -9.86 1.59
C HIS A 39 -15.76 -8.69 1.76
N ASP A 40 -16.42 -8.59 2.90
CA ASP A 40 -17.35 -7.50 3.20
C ASP A 40 -16.60 -6.18 3.29
N ALA A 41 -15.39 -6.19 3.87
CA ALA A 41 -14.55 -4.99 4.04
C ALA A 41 -14.12 -4.36 2.71
N ILE A 42 -13.93 -5.18 1.66
CA ILE A 42 -13.49 -4.69 0.35
C ILE A 42 -14.62 -4.53 -0.65
N ALA A 43 -15.84 -5.00 -0.34
CA ALA A 43 -16.96 -4.95 -1.26
C ALA A 43 -17.33 -3.49 -1.59
N LEU A 44 -17.48 -3.18 -2.88
CA LEU A 44 -17.88 -1.85 -3.31
C LEU A 44 -19.25 -1.52 -2.71
N PRO A 45 -19.39 -0.44 -1.90
CA PRO A 45 -20.69 -0.08 -1.35
C PRO A 45 -21.70 0.27 -2.45
N LYS A 46 -22.97 -0.02 -2.20
CA LYS A 46 -24.03 0.16 -3.20
C LYS A 46 -24.12 1.62 -3.65
N GLY A 47 -23.99 1.85 -4.95
CA GLY A 47 -24.08 3.18 -5.56
C GLY A 47 -22.74 3.90 -5.74
N GLU A 48 -21.67 3.39 -5.12
CA GLU A 48 -20.35 4.01 -5.16
C GLU A 48 -19.57 3.74 -6.45
N LYS A 49 -18.52 4.53 -6.66
CA LYS A 49 -17.65 4.43 -7.84
C LYS A 49 -16.34 3.75 -7.47
N VAL A 50 -15.94 2.76 -8.29
CA VAL A 50 -14.68 2.02 -8.11
C VAL A 50 -13.46 2.95 -7.96
N PRO A 51 -13.27 4.02 -8.77
CA PRO A 51 -12.09 4.87 -8.61
C PRO A 51 -12.01 5.57 -7.24
N ALA A 52 -13.15 6.03 -6.69
CA ALA A 52 -13.20 6.61 -5.35
C ALA A 52 -12.91 5.56 -4.27
N TRP A 53 -13.42 4.34 -4.46
CA TRP A 53 -13.15 3.23 -3.54
C TRP A 53 -11.68 2.83 -3.52
N VAL A 54 -11.03 2.80 -4.69
CA VAL A 54 -9.59 2.57 -4.84
C VAL A 54 -8.78 3.71 -4.21
N ALA A 55 -9.22 4.96 -4.34
CA ALA A 55 -8.57 6.11 -3.70
C ALA A 55 -8.49 5.97 -2.18
N VAL A 56 -9.61 5.61 -1.55
CA VAL A 56 -9.68 5.43 -0.09
C VAL A 56 -8.80 4.28 0.38
N HIS A 57 -8.85 3.15 -0.32
CA HIS A 57 -8.02 2.00 0.04
C HIS A 57 -6.53 2.24 -0.20
N ALA A 58 -6.14 3.08 -1.16
CA ALA A 58 -4.74 3.47 -1.32
C ALA A 58 -4.19 4.17 -0.07
N ILE A 59 -5.00 5.02 0.57
CA ILE A 59 -4.65 5.71 1.82
C ILE A 59 -4.64 4.72 2.99
N ASP A 60 -5.69 3.89 3.11
CA ASP A 60 -5.81 2.94 4.22
C ASP A 60 -4.67 1.91 4.20
N PHE A 61 -4.34 1.33 3.04
CA PHE A 61 -3.19 0.42 2.92
C PHE A 61 -1.84 1.12 3.08
N TYR A 62 -1.69 2.37 2.63
CA TYR A 62 -0.49 3.15 2.94
C TYR A 62 -0.30 3.28 4.45
N ASN A 63 -1.36 3.61 5.20
CA ASN A 63 -1.30 3.74 6.65
C ASN A 63 -0.96 2.40 7.31
N GLU A 64 -1.61 1.31 6.92
CA GLU A 64 -1.32 -0.04 7.44
C GLU A 64 0.15 -0.43 7.21
N VAL A 65 0.64 -0.31 5.97
CA VAL A 65 2.03 -0.66 5.62
C VAL A 65 3.01 0.24 6.36
N SER A 66 2.71 1.53 6.49
CA SER A 66 3.54 2.48 7.23
C SER A 66 3.60 2.13 8.72
N THR A 67 2.48 1.70 9.32
CA THR A 67 2.46 1.22 10.71
C THR A 67 3.31 -0.02 10.89
N LEU A 68 3.18 -1.02 9.99
CA LEU A 68 4.04 -2.21 10.02
C LEU A 68 5.52 -1.81 9.92
N TRP A 69 5.87 -0.95 8.97
CA TRP A 69 7.25 -0.52 8.80
C TRP A 69 7.79 0.29 9.99
N ALA A 70 6.95 1.09 10.66
CA ALA A 70 7.36 1.84 11.84
C ALA A 70 7.87 0.94 12.97
N VAL A 71 7.29 -0.26 13.13
CA VAL A 71 7.77 -1.28 14.09
C VAL A 71 9.20 -1.69 13.76
N MET A 72 9.49 -1.98 12.49
CA MET A 72 10.81 -2.41 12.05
C MET A 72 11.83 -1.29 11.99
N ALA A 73 11.44 -0.08 11.62
CA ALA A 73 12.34 1.06 11.47
C ALA A 73 13.06 1.45 12.77
N ALA A 74 12.52 1.04 13.93
CA ALA A 74 13.14 1.20 15.24
C ALA A 74 14.24 0.17 15.53
N ASP A 75 14.28 -0.95 14.81
CA ASP A 75 15.22 -2.04 15.04
C ASP A 75 16.63 -1.70 14.52
N PRO A 76 17.70 -1.82 15.34
CA PRO A 76 19.08 -1.63 14.89
C PRO A 76 19.49 -2.51 13.68
N PHE A 77 18.89 -3.69 13.51
CA PHE A 77 19.09 -4.59 12.38
C PHE A 77 18.90 -3.89 11.03
N VAL A 78 17.95 -2.95 10.95
CA VAL A 78 17.68 -2.19 9.73
C VAL A 78 18.89 -1.40 9.23
N LYS A 79 19.78 -0.98 10.12
CA LYS A 79 20.97 -0.18 9.77
C LYS A 79 22.13 -1.01 9.21
N THR A 80 22.02 -2.34 9.20
CA THR A 80 23.10 -3.24 8.78
C THR A 80 23.18 -3.44 7.26
N PHE A 81 22.08 -3.20 6.55
CA PHE A 81 21.95 -3.47 5.11
C PHE A 81 22.75 -2.48 4.24
N GLN A 82 23.53 -3.03 3.30
CA GLN A 82 24.24 -2.28 2.25
C GLN A 82 23.36 -2.07 1.00
N PRO A 83 23.74 -1.16 0.06
CA PRO A 83 23.05 -1.02 -1.21
C PRO A 83 22.94 -2.35 -1.97
N GLY A 84 21.74 -2.66 -2.47
CA GLY A 84 21.45 -3.94 -3.15
C GLY A 84 21.08 -5.10 -2.21
N GLU A 85 21.18 -4.93 -0.89
CA GLU A 85 20.81 -5.98 0.08
C GLU A 85 19.36 -5.86 0.57
N GLY A 86 18.81 -7.00 0.99
CA GLY A 86 17.48 -7.11 1.62
C GLY A 86 16.30 -7.21 0.67
N PHE A 87 16.54 -7.43 -0.62
CA PHE A 87 15.49 -7.66 -1.61
C PHE A 87 15.23 -9.15 -1.84
N PRO A 88 13.99 -9.54 -2.22
CA PRO A 88 13.65 -10.92 -2.54
C PRO A 88 14.61 -11.54 -3.58
N SER A 89 14.90 -12.83 -3.41
CA SER A 89 15.75 -13.56 -4.36
C SER A 89 15.24 -13.40 -5.81
N ASN A 90 16.15 -13.14 -6.74
CA ASN A 90 15.90 -12.91 -8.17
C ASN A 90 15.18 -11.60 -8.54
N VAL A 91 15.01 -10.66 -7.59
CA VAL A 91 14.43 -9.35 -7.88
C VAL A 91 15.28 -8.24 -7.28
N GLU A 92 15.55 -7.23 -8.10
CA GLU A 92 16.27 -6.02 -7.69
C GLU A 92 15.34 -4.83 -7.85
N TYR A 93 15.01 -4.17 -6.74
CA TYR A 93 14.21 -2.95 -6.77
C TYR A 93 15.13 -1.74 -6.74
N ARG A 94 15.22 -1.05 -7.88
CA ARG A 94 15.91 0.23 -7.97
C ARG A 94 14.97 1.41 -7.79
N TRP A 95 15.52 2.51 -7.31
CA TRP A 95 14.78 3.76 -7.17
C TRP A 95 15.24 4.79 -8.21
N SER A 96 14.32 5.56 -8.76
CA SER A 96 14.67 6.66 -9.68
C SER A 96 14.57 7.98 -8.92
N GLU A 97 15.67 8.73 -8.90
CA GLU A 97 15.73 10.10 -8.38
C GLU A 97 15.90 11.11 -9.51
N GLY A 98 15.34 12.30 -9.31
CA GLY A 98 15.30 13.32 -10.35
C GLY A 98 14.27 12.98 -11.42
N GLY A 99 13.60 14.00 -11.92
CA GLY A 99 12.48 13.85 -12.84
C GLY A 99 11.70 15.16 -12.89
N SER A 100 12.41 16.25 -13.14
CA SER A 100 11.79 17.48 -13.62
C SER A 100 11.73 17.44 -15.15
N ARG A 101 11.05 18.40 -15.77
CA ARG A 101 11.04 18.53 -17.25
C ARG A 101 12.45 18.58 -17.86
N ASP A 102 13.47 18.95 -17.08
CA ASP A 102 14.82 19.27 -17.57
C ASP A 102 15.91 18.27 -17.12
N VAL A 103 15.59 17.30 -16.25
CA VAL A 103 16.59 16.32 -15.75
C VAL A 103 16.05 14.91 -15.89
N SER A 104 16.76 14.09 -16.66
CA SER A 104 16.44 12.67 -16.84
C SER A 104 16.55 11.92 -15.50
N PRO A 105 15.59 11.03 -15.19
CA PRO A 105 15.63 10.26 -13.96
C PRO A 105 16.89 9.39 -13.91
N THR A 106 17.64 9.52 -12.83
CA THR A 106 18.80 8.68 -12.54
C THR A 106 18.35 7.52 -11.67
N THR A 107 18.61 6.30 -12.12
CA THR A 107 18.31 5.09 -11.34
C THR A 107 19.47 4.83 -10.38
N ILE A 108 19.15 4.72 -9.09
CA ILE A 108 20.12 4.51 -8.01
C ILE A 108 19.87 3.17 -7.30
N ASP A 109 20.96 2.55 -6.87
CA ASP A 109 20.93 1.37 -6.02
C ASP A 109 20.87 1.81 -4.55
N VAL A 110 19.96 1.20 -3.80
CA VAL A 110 19.72 1.48 -2.39
C VAL A 110 19.53 0.17 -1.64
N SER A 111 19.67 0.18 -0.31
CA SER A 111 19.30 -0.98 0.51
C SER A 111 17.78 -1.11 0.60
N ALA A 112 17.27 -2.29 0.92
CA ALA A 112 15.83 -2.51 1.03
C ALA A 112 15.12 -1.61 2.06
N PRO A 113 15.67 -1.34 3.27
CA PRO A 113 15.10 -0.33 4.16
C PRO A 113 15.02 1.08 3.56
N VAL A 114 16.07 1.50 2.86
CA VAL A 114 16.10 2.82 2.22
C VAL A 114 15.07 2.87 1.10
N TYR A 115 14.92 1.78 0.34
CA TYR A 115 13.87 1.64 -0.67
C TYR A 115 12.48 1.79 -0.06
N ILE A 116 12.18 1.07 1.03
CA ILE A 116 10.88 1.16 1.71
C ILE A 116 10.60 2.61 2.13
N ASN A 117 11.57 3.27 2.79
CA ASN A 117 11.41 4.67 3.20
C ASN A 117 11.10 5.58 2.01
N LYS A 118 11.82 5.43 0.88
CA LYS A 118 11.55 6.22 -0.34
C LYS A 118 10.17 5.95 -0.92
N VAL A 119 9.72 4.69 -0.94
CA VAL A 119 8.37 4.32 -1.37
C VAL A 119 7.31 4.97 -0.49
N LEU A 120 7.43 4.87 0.83
CA LEU A 120 6.46 5.42 1.77
C LEU A 120 6.42 6.94 1.69
N THR A 121 7.57 7.61 1.70
CA THR A 121 7.65 9.07 1.55
C THR A 121 7.06 9.54 0.22
N TRP A 122 7.36 8.87 -0.90
CA TRP A 122 6.76 9.24 -2.18
C TRP A 122 5.24 9.04 -2.16
N THR A 123 4.77 7.91 -1.64
CA THR A 123 3.34 7.60 -1.59
C THR A 123 2.59 8.62 -0.74
N MET A 124 3.14 8.95 0.44
CA MET A 124 2.64 10.01 1.32
C MET A 124 2.48 11.35 0.59
N HIS A 125 3.47 11.75 -0.22
CA HIS A 125 3.37 12.98 -1.01
C HIS A 125 2.29 12.91 -2.08
N GLN A 126 2.05 11.74 -2.70
CA GLN A 126 0.98 11.61 -3.69
C GLN A 126 -0.41 11.69 -3.05
N ILE A 127 -0.61 11.03 -1.91
CA ILE A 127 -1.93 10.98 -1.24
C ILE A 127 -2.30 12.27 -0.50
N ASN A 128 -1.31 13.10 -0.16
CA ASN A 128 -1.50 14.43 0.42
C ASN A 128 -1.60 15.55 -0.64
N ASP A 129 -1.42 15.26 -1.93
CA ASP A 129 -1.60 16.22 -3.01
C ASP A 129 -3.09 16.32 -3.35
N GLU A 130 -3.77 17.40 -2.94
CA GLU A 130 -5.20 17.62 -3.16
C GLU A 130 -5.59 17.63 -4.65
N SER A 131 -4.66 17.90 -5.56
CA SER A 131 -4.94 17.84 -7.00
C SER A 131 -5.04 16.40 -7.54
N GLN A 132 -4.56 15.42 -6.77
CA GLN A 132 -4.57 14.00 -7.10
C GLN A 132 -5.53 13.24 -6.19
N PHE A 133 -5.52 13.58 -4.89
CA PHE A 133 -6.30 13.01 -3.82
C PHE A 133 -7.08 14.11 -3.11
N PRO A 134 -8.12 14.69 -3.76
CA PRO A 134 -8.94 15.72 -3.15
C PRO A 134 -9.60 15.22 -1.86
N ASP A 135 -9.62 16.10 -0.85
CA ASP A 135 -10.28 15.90 0.45
C ASP A 135 -11.26 17.05 0.76
N ASP A 136 -11.96 17.49 -0.27
CA ASP A 136 -12.93 18.57 -0.16
C ASP A 136 -14.36 18.01 -0.01
N GLU A 137 -15.29 18.86 0.42
CA GLU A 137 -16.72 18.54 0.48
C GLU A 137 -17.37 18.43 -0.92
N ASP A 138 -16.74 18.99 -1.97
CA ASP A 138 -17.16 18.82 -3.37
C ASP A 138 -16.91 17.39 -3.88
N GLU A 139 -17.91 16.53 -3.63
CA GLU A 139 -17.92 15.14 -4.09
C GLU A 139 -17.82 15.02 -5.62
N GLU A 140 -18.44 15.94 -6.37
CA GLU A 140 -18.41 15.89 -7.84
C GLU A 140 -16.99 16.16 -8.37
N TYR A 141 -16.31 17.16 -7.80
CA TYR A 141 -14.91 17.41 -8.11
C TYR A 141 -14.03 16.20 -7.80
N ALA A 142 -14.17 15.61 -6.61
CA ALA A 142 -13.40 14.43 -6.23
C ALA A 142 -13.61 13.26 -7.20
N LEU A 143 -14.87 12.98 -7.56
CA LEU A 143 -15.21 11.92 -8.52
C LEU A 143 -14.63 12.19 -9.91
N ARG A 144 -14.61 13.44 -10.39
CA ARG A 144 -13.97 13.81 -11.67
C ARG A 144 -12.47 13.55 -11.66
N VAL A 145 -11.78 13.90 -10.57
CA VAL A 145 -10.34 13.64 -10.42
C VAL A 145 -10.07 12.14 -10.41
N PHE A 146 -10.80 11.38 -9.59
CA PHE A 146 -10.61 9.93 -9.45
C PHE A 146 -10.95 9.16 -10.73
N ALA A 147 -11.89 9.62 -11.53
CA ALA A 147 -12.23 8.99 -12.80
C ALA A 147 -11.18 9.20 -13.91
N SER A 148 -10.16 10.04 -13.70
CA SER A 148 -9.15 10.33 -14.73
C SER A 148 -8.17 9.17 -14.97
N GLU A 149 -7.71 9.02 -16.21
CA GLU A 149 -6.67 8.04 -16.56
C GLU A 149 -5.35 8.27 -15.81
N ARG A 150 -5.04 9.54 -15.55
CA ARG A 150 -3.89 9.96 -14.74
C ARG A 150 -3.99 9.37 -13.33
N PHE A 151 -5.16 9.48 -12.70
CA PHE A 151 -5.39 8.95 -11.37
C PHE A 151 -5.32 7.41 -11.34
N ALA A 152 -5.92 6.74 -12.34
CA ALA A 152 -5.81 5.29 -12.46
C ALA A 152 -4.35 4.81 -12.59
N THR A 153 -3.55 5.51 -13.39
CA THR A 153 -2.11 5.25 -13.54
C THR A 153 -1.36 5.43 -12.22
N LEU A 154 -1.65 6.51 -11.50
CA LEU A 154 -1.07 6.82 -10.20
C LEU A 154 -1.41 5.75 -9.16
N CYS A 155 -2.68 5.37 -9.03
CA CYS A 155 -3.11 4.31 -8.12
C CYS A 155 -2.41 2.99 -8.44
N GLY A 156 -2.36 2.58 -9.71
CA GLY A 156 -1.61 1.38 -10.09
C GLY A 156 -0.14 1.44 -9.67
N GLN A 157 0.50 2.62 -9.74
CA GLN A 157 1.87 2.79 -9.26
C GLN A 157 2.00 2.69 -7.74
N ILE A 158 1.07 3.28 -6.99
CA ILE A 158 0.99 3.18 -5.52
C ILE A 158 0.87 1.71 -5.11
N PHE A 159 -0.14 0.99 -5.62
CA PHE A 159 -0.37 -0.41 -5.24
C PHE A 159 0.83 -1.31 -5.60
N ARG A 160 1.46 -1.14 -6.78
CA ARG A 160 2.68 -1.88 -7.12
C ARG A 160 3.81 -1.60 -6.14
N ARG A 161 4.02 -0.35 -5.74
CA ARG A 161 5.07 0.03 -4.80
C ARG A 161 4.80 -0.50 -3.40
N LEU A 162 3.56 -0.44 -2.91
CA LEU A 162 3.16 -1.03 -1.63
C LEU A 162 3.32 -2.56 -1.62
N PHE A 163 2.99 -3.25 -2.72
CA PHE A 163 3.26 -4.69 -2.84
C PHE A 163 4.75 -5.02 -2.68
N ARG A 164 5.65 -4.21 -3.27
CA ARG A 164 7.10 -4.39 -3.12
C ARG A 164 7.55 -4.23 -1.67
N VAL A 165 6.93 -3.33 -0.91
CA VAL A 165 7.20 -3.19 0.53
C VAL A 165 6.80 -4.48 1.27
N TYR A 166 5.62 -5.06 1.00
CA TYR A 166 5.27 -6.36 1.55
C TYR A 166 6.26 -7.46 1.16
N ALA A 167 6.66 -7.52 -0.11
CA ALA A 167 7.64 -8.51 -0.58
C ALA A 167 8.97 -8.42 0.19
N ILE A 168 9.46 -7.19 0.42
CA ILE A 168 10.65 -6.95 1.23
C ILE A 168 10.41 -7.35 2.70
N ILE A 169 9.24 -7.02 3.28
CA ILE A 169 8.89 -7.40 4.65
C ILE A 169 8.91 -8.92 4.82
N PHE A 170 8.21 -9.65 3.95
CA PHE A 170 8.18 -11.11 4.00
C PHE A 170 9.56 -11.75 3.83
N PHE A 171 10.42 -11.15 2.99
CA PHE A 171 11.74 -11.69 2.71
C PHE A 171 12.78 -11.37 3.81
N SER A 172 12.86 -10.12 4.24
CA SER A 172 13.96 -9.62 5.09
C SER A 172 13.59 -9.39 6.55
N PHE A 173 12.32 -9.16 6.86
CA PHE A 173 11.91 -8.69 8.19
C PHE A 173 10.88 -9.59 8.88
N PHE A 174 10.34 -10.58 8.18
CA PHE A 174 9.26 -11.42 8.72
C PHE A 174 9.67 -12.18 9.97
N ARG A 175 10.93 -12.65 10.03
CA ARG A 175 11.45 -13.33 11.23
C ARG A 175 11.42 -12.41 12.44
N THR A 176 11.81 -11.14 12.30
CA THR A 176 11.74 -10.17 13.39
C THR A 176 10.30 -9.89 13.80
N PHE A 177 9.37 -9.78 12.83
CA PHE A 177 7.94 -9.69 13.15
C PHE A 177 7.42 -10.93 13.89
N ASP A 178 7.91 -12.12 13.56
CA ASP A 178 7.54 -13.38 14.23
C ASP A 178 8.07 -13.42 15.68
N GLU A 179 9.33 -13.02 15.89
CA GLU A 179 9.94 -12.88 17.21
C GLU A 179 9.24 -11.84 18.10
N LEU A 180 8.58 -10.85 17.49
CA LEU A 180 7.75 -9.84 18.15
C LEU A 180 6.27 -10.25 18.30
N GLU A 181 5.91 -11.48 17.93
CA GLU A 181 4.52 -11.99 17.91
C GLU A 181 3.56 -11.17 17.01
N MET A 182 4.12 -10.45 16.03
CA MET A 182 3.41 -9.56 15.12
C MET A 182 3.17 -10.18 13.73
N ALA A 183 3.69 -11.38 13.45
CA ALA A 183 3.45 -12.10 12.20
C ALA A 183 1.96 -12.22 11.79
N PRO A 184 1.00 -12.45 12.73
CA PRO A 184 -0.43 -12.46 12.38
C PRO A 184 -0.94 -11.12 11.79
N HIS A 185 -0.40 -9.99 12.26
CA HIS A 185 -0.78 -8.65 11.77
C HIS A 185 -0.27 -8.43 10.35
N VAL A 186 0.98 -8.81 10.07
CA VAL A 186 1.58 -8.77 8.72
C VAL A 186 0.77 -9.62 7.75
N ASN A 187 0.46 -10.86 8.14
CA ASN A 187 -0.31 -11.81 7.33
C ASN A 187 -1.73 -11.30 7.04
N THR A 188 -2.42 -10.75 8.05
CA THR A 188 -3.79 -10.25 7.90
C THR A 188 -3.83 -9.01 7.01
N SER A 189 -2.93 -8.06 7.24
CA SER A 189 -2.81 -6.85 6.40
C SER A 189 -2.48 -7.22 4.94
N PHE A 190 -1.52 -8.12 4.71
CA PHE A 190 -1.21 -8.58 3.35
C PHE A 190 -2.36 -9.33 2.69
N LYS A 191 -3.09 -10.16 3.44
CA LYS A 191 -4.27 -10.87 2.93
C LYS A 191 -5.36 -9.89 2.50
N HIS A 192 -5.64 -8.88 3.33
CA HIS A 192 -6.59 -7.80 3.02
C HIS A 192 -6.17 -7.04 1.74
N PHE A 193 -4.91 -6.62 1.67
CA PHE A 193 -4.33 -5.96 0.50
C PHE A 193 -4.49 -6.80 -0.77
N MET A 194 -4.14 -8.10 -0.72
CA MET A 194 -4.22 -8.98 -1.87
C MET A 194 -5.66 -9.32 -2.28
N PHE A 195 -6.60 -9.39 -1.34
CA PHE A 195 -8.03 -9.52 -1.63
C PHE A 195 -8.50 -8.30 -2.44
N PHE A 196 -8.17 -7.09 -1.98
CA PHE A 196 -8.51 -5.85 -2.66
C PHE A 196 -7.89 -5.75 -4.06
N CYS A 197 -6.58 -5.99 -4.18
CA CYS A 197 -5.90 -5.98 -5.48
C CYS A 197 -6.42 -7.02 -6.47
N THR A 198 -6.87 -8.17 -5.97
CA THR A 198 -7.46 -9.24 -6.79
C THR A 198 -8.85 -8.84 -7.29
N GLU A 199 -9.69 -8.22 -6.43
CA GLU A 199 -11.03 -7.80 -6.82
C GLU A 199 -11.02 -6.68 -7.87
N TYR A 200 -10.11 -5.72 -7.72
CA TYR A 200 -10.07 -4.52 -8.56
C TYR A 200 -8.96 -4.53 -9.63
N GLY A 201 -8.26 -5.65 -9.82
CA GLY A 201 -7.27 -5.83 -10.88
C GLY A 201 -6.08 -4.86 -10.82
N LEU A 202 -5.58 -4.55 -9.62
CA LEU A 202 -4.62 -3.46 -9.39
C LEU A 202 -3.15 -3.85 -9.60
N LEU A 203 -2.86 -5.15 -9.65
CA LEU A 203 -1.49 -5.68 -9.77
C LEU A 203 -1.37 -6.58 -11.00
N PRO A 204 -0.43 -6.30 -11.92
CA PRO A 204 -0.13 -7.21 -13.01
C PRO A 204 0.65 -8.43 -12.51
N GLU A 205 0.46 -9.59 -13.15
CA GLU A 205 1.03 -10.88 -12.71
C GLU A 205 2.56 -10.85 -12.53
N ARG A 206 3.28 -10.12 -13.39
CA ARG A 206 4.74 -9.99 -13.29
C ARG A 206 5.23 -9.39 -11.96
N GLU A 207 4.41 -8.55 -11.32
CA GLU A 207 4.80 -7.95 -10.04
C GLU A 207 4.69 -8.95 -8.89
N LEU A 208 3.89 -10.02 -9.05
CA LEU A 208 3.57 -10.98 -7.99
C LEU A 208 4.62 -12.08 -7.81
N ILE A 209 5.56 -12.19 -8.75
CA ILE A 209 6.63 -13.21 -8.77
C ILE A 209 7.34 -13.39 -7.42
N PRO A 210 7.75 -12.32 -6.68
CA PRO A 210 8.47 -12.48 -5.41
C PRO A 210 7.72 -13.26 -4.33
N LEU A 211 6.38 -13.21 -4.35
CA LEU A 211 5.52 -13.85 -3.35
C LEU A 211 4.53 -14.83 -4.00
N GLU A 212 4.85 -15.33 -5.20
CA GLU A 212 3.89 -16.07 -6.03
C GLU A 212 3.22 -17.26 -5.29
N PRO A 213 3.93 -18.11 -4.53
CA PRO A 213 3.29 -19.21 -3.80
C PRO A 213 2.24 -18.73 -2.78
N LEU A 214 2.58 -17.70 -2.01
CA LEU A 214 1.70 -17.10 -1.00
C LEU A 214 0.50 -16.41 -1.67
N VAL A 215 0.75 -15.62 -2.72
CA VAL A 215 -0.28 -14.92 -3.49
C VAL A 215 -1.25 -15.89 -4.15
N LYS A 216 -0.77 -16.99 -4.75
CA LYS A 216 -1.62 -18.04 -5.33
C LYS A 216 -2.55 -18.63 -4.28
N GLN A 217 -2.06 -18.89 -3.07
CA GLN A 217 -2.90 -19.42 -2.00
C GLN A 217 -3.95 -18.40 -1.55
N ILE A 218 -3.56 -17.15 -1.31
CA ILE A 218 -4.49 -16.08 -0.90
C ILE A 218 -5.58 -15.86 -1.96
N ARG A 219 -5.22 -15.86 -3.25
CA ARG A 219 -6.20 -15.74 -4.35
C ARG A 219 -7.17 -16.91 -4.40
N ARG A 220 -6.73 -18.15 -4.12
CA ARG A 220 -7.65 -19.30 -4.01
C ARG A 220 -8.62 -19.11 -2.86
N ASP A 221 -8.14 -18.66 -1.70
CA ASP A 221 -8.99 -18.42 -0.53
C ASP A 221 -10.02 -17.33 -0.82
N TYR A 222 -9.61 -16.26 -1.52
CA TYR A 222 -10.49 -15.21 -2.02
C TYR A 222 -11.60 -15.78 -2.91
N GLN A 223 -11.26 -16.59 -3.91
CA GLN A 223 -12.27 -17.17 -4.82
C GLN A 223 -13.24 -18.11 -4.10
N LYS A 224 -12.74 -18.91 -3.15
CA LYS A 224 -13.58 -19.80 -2.33
C LYS A 224 -14.58 -19.01 -1.49
N GLY A 225 -14.14 -17.95 -0.81
CA GLY A 225 -15.02 -17.13 0.01
C GLY A 225 -16.02 -16.33 -0.83
N LYS A 226 -15.59 -15.78 -1.98
CA LYS A 226 -16.50 -15.09 -2.92
C LYS A 226 -17.61 -16.02 -3.44
N ALA A 227 -17.25 -17.26 -3.80
CA ALA A 227 -18.23 -18.24 -4.27
C ALA A 227 -19.24 -18.66 -3.19
N ALA A 228 -18.89 -18.55 -1.90
CA ALA A 228 -19.78 -18.85 -0.79
C ALA A 228 -20.79 -17.72 -0.52
N ILE A 229 -20.45 -16.47 -0.84
CA ILE A 229 -21.32 -15.29 -0.64
C ILE A 229 -22.39 -15.18 -1.75
N VAL A 230 -22.07 -15.66 -2.96
CA VAL A 230 -22.97 -15.57 -4.14
C VAL A 230 -24.01 -16.71 -4.17
N LYS A 231 -23.89 -17.71 -3.30
CA LYS A 231 -24.87 -18.80 -3.13
C LYS A 231 -25.93 -18.44 -2.11
#